data_AF-A0A7X6W5R0-F1
#
_entry.id   AF-A0A7X6W5R0-F1
#
_cell.length_a   1.000
_cell.length_b   1.000
_cell.length_c   1.000
_cell.angle_alpha   90.00
_cell.angle_beta   90.00
_cell.angle_gamma   90.00
#
_symmetry.space_group_name_H-M   'P 1'
#
loop_
_entity.id
_entity.type
_entity.pdbx_description
1 polymer ?
#
loop_
_entity_poly.entity_id
_entity_poly.type
_entity_poly.pdbx_seq_one_letter_code
_entity_poly.pdbx_strand_id
1 'polypeptide(L)' 'MAGVTLRNVTKRFKNVVAVNNVNLEIRDKEFLVLVG' A
#
# COMPACT_ATOMS: atom_id res chain seq x y z
N MET A 1 -8.03 4.69 17.66
CA MET A 1 -7.69 5.47 16.44
C MET A 1 -6.46 4.83 15.84
N ALA A 2 -6.47 4.57 14.53
CA ALA A 2 -5.38 3.91 13.84
C ALA A 2 -5.22 4.51 12.43
N GLY A 3 -4.01 4.97 12.12
CA GLY A 3 -3.58 5.21 10.75
C GLY A 3 -2.94 3.96 10.15
N VAL A 4 -2.85 3.91 8.82
CA VAL A 4 -2.15 2.85 8.09
C VAL A 4 -1.00 3.47 7.31
N THR A 5 0.17 2.83 7.35
CA THR A 5 1.33 3.25 6.57
C THR A 5 1.95 2.07 5.85
N LEU A 6 2.06 2.17 4.53
CA LEU A 6 2.88 1.30 3.69
C LEU A 6 4.19 2.04 3.41
N ARG A 7 5.34 1.49 3.82
CA ARG A 7 6.66 2.03 3.50
C ARG A 7 7.43 1.03 2.66
N ASN A 8 7.82 1.45 1.46
CA ASN A 8 8.62 0.66 0.51
C ASN A 8 8.08 -0.76 0.27
N VAL A 9 6.76 -0.92 0.26
CA VAL A 9 6.13 -2.24 0.19
C VAL A 9 6.32 -2.83 -1.20
N THR A 10 6.89 -4.03 -1.25
CA THR A 10 7.09 -4.79 -2.48
C THR A 10 6.52 -6.20 -2.29
N LYS A 11 5.72 -6.65 -3.26
CA LYS A 11 5.20 -8.03 -3.31
C LYS A 11 5.56 -8.69 -4.62
N ARG A 12 6.20 -9.86 -4.52
CA ARG A 12 6.65 -10.67 -5.66
C ARG A 12 6.07 -12.08 -5.57
N PHE A 13 5.69 -12.64 -6.71
CA PHE A 13 5.33 -14.04 -6.89
C PHE A 13 6.23 -14.64 -7.99
N LYS A 14 7.20 -15.47 -7.60
CA LYS A 14 8.25 -15.97 -8.50
C LYS A 14 8.90 -14.81 -9.28
N ASN A 15 8.68 -14.75 -10.59
CA ASN A 15 9.26 -13.76 -11.50
C ASN A 15 8.38 -12.50 -11.66
N VAL A 16 7.17 -12.49 -11.10
CA VAL A 16 6.21 -11.39 -11.24
C VAL A 16 6.29 -10.45 -10.03
N VAL A 17 6.44 -9.15 -10.27
CA VAL A 17 6.32 -8.10 -9.24
C VAL A 17 4.88 -7.60 -9.24
N ALA A 18 4.09 -8.00 -8.24
CA ALA A 18 2.69 -7.61 -8.12
C ALA A 18 2.51 -6.25 -7.42
N VAL A 19 3.41 -5.88 -6.52
CA VAL A 19 3.47 -4.55 -5.89
C VAL A 19 4.92 -4.10 -5.92
N ASN A 20 5.20 -2.91 -6.43
CA ASN A 20 6.57 -2.43 -6.62
C ASN A 20 6.83 -1.15 -5.81
N ASN A 21 7.56 -1.27 -4.70
CA ASN A 21 8.04 -0.16 -3.87
C ASN A 21 6.97 0.91 -3.53
N VAL A 22 5.78 0.49 -3.12
CA VAL A 22 4.67 1.39 -2.80
C VAL A 22 4.89 2.08 -1.46
N ASN A 23 4.68 3.40 -1.44
CA ASN A 23 4.64 4.23 -0.25
C ASN A 23 3.26 4.90 -0.16
N LEU A 24 2.52 4.66 0.92
CA LEU A 24 1.16 5.17 1.11
C LEU A 24 0.92 5.45 2.60
N GLU A 25 0.28 6.57 2.90
CA GLU A 25 -0.19 6.91 4.23
C GLU A 25 -1.69 7.14 4.18
N ILE A 26 -2.42 6.54 5.12
CA ILE A 26 -3.86 6.67 5.28
C ILE A 26 -4.10 7.13 6.71
N ARG A 27 -4.66 8.32 6.87
CA ARG A 27 -4.92 8.92 8.17
C ARG A 27 -6.14 8.27 8.82
N ASP A 28 -6.20 8.33 10.15
CA ASP A 28 -7.38 7.86 10.90
C ASP A 28 -8.64 8.56 10.37
N LYS A 29 -9.68 7.79 10.06
CA LYS A 29 -10.96 8.25 9.48
C LYS A 29 -10.89 8.81 8.05
N GLU A 30 -9.78 8.63 7.34
CA GLU A 30 -9.68 8.95 5.91
C GLU A 30 -10.41 7.90 5.06
N PHE A 31 -11.21 8.36 4.10
CA PHE A 31 -11.88 7.48 3.13
C PHE A 31 -11.00 7.36 1.88
N LEU A 32 -10.32 6.22 1.74
CA LEU A 32 -9.47 5.90 0.59
C LEU A 32 -10.12 4.79 -0.25
N VAL A 33 -10.06 4.93 -1.57
CA VAL A 33 -10.37 3.85 -2.52
C VAL A 33 -9.12 3.55 -3.35
N LEU A 34 -8.75 2.27 -3.43
CA LEU A 34 -7.76 1.80 -4.40
C LEU A 34 -8.52 1.36 -5.65
N VAL A 35 -8.22 2.00 -6.78
CA VAL A 35 -8.82 1.72 -8.09
C VAL A 35 -7.72 1.37 -9.09
N GLY A 36 -8.02 0.49 -10.03
CA GLY A 36 -7.10 -0.06 -11.02
C GLY A 36 -7.68 -1.29 -11.68
#